data_AF-A0A1R2B419-F1
#
_entry.id   AF-A0A1R2B419-F1
#
_cell.length_a   1.000
_cell.length_b   1.000
_cell.length_c   1.000
_cell.angle_alpha   90.00
_cell.angle_beta   90.00
_cell.angle_gamma   90.00
#
_symmetry.space_group_name_H-M   'P 1'
#
loop_
_entity.id
_entity.type
_entity.pdbx_description
1 polymer ?
#
loop_
_entity_poly.entity_id
_entity_poly.type
_entity_poly.pdbx_seq_one_letter_code
_entity_poly.pdbx_strand_id
1 'polypeptide(L)'
;MSLDFLSMKTLHKAVLHCANHSGQDVIGAISATDCFPLFHSHVTTPIAEAALNLLRDENIIGFYESRIKVNKSGLEPSRLILNLASALRARGVGQVFVLVIDSDWDNNSPLWLYTLTPTSYSKIHEYPQTVIASVRDLVQDKKDIFDFDDHFANINADWKNSHIS
;
A
#
# COMPACT_ATOMS: atom_id res chain seq x y z
N MET A 1 -21.05 1.44 13.07
CA MET A 1 -19.97 0.69 12.36
C MET A 1 -18.83 1.68 12.24
N SER A 2 -17.82 1.63 13.12
CA SER A 2 -16.77 2.66 13.21
C SER A 2 -15.79 2.55 12.05
N LEU A 3 -15.30 3.71 11.59
CA LEU A 3 -14.45 3.91 10.42
C LEU A 3 -12.96 3.62 10.70
N ASP A 4 -12.66 2.51 11.37
CA ASP A 4 -11.27 2.04 11.63
C ASP A 4 -10.98 0.80 10.76
N PHE A 5 -11.01 0.97 9.43
CA PHE A 5 -10.97 -0.17 8.50
C PHE A 5 -9.57 -0.77 8.34
N LEU A 6 -8.52 0.06 8.44
CA LEU A 6 -7.12 -0.37 8.46
C LEU A 6 -6.49 0.11 9.76
N SER A 7 -5.68 -0.75 10.38
CA SER A 7 -4.94 -0.39 11.58
C SER A 7 -3.93 0.73 11.33
N MET A 8 -3.55 1.46 12.39
CA MET A 8 -2.46 2.44 12.29
C MET A 8 -1.15 1.81 11.81
N LYS A 9 -0.84 0.58 12.24
CA LYS A 9 0.30 -0.22 11.76
C LYS A 9 0.32 -0.35 10.24
N THR A 10 -0.84 -0.72 9.66
CA THR A 10 -1.02 -0.84 8.21
C THR A 10 -0.69 0.48 7.50
N LEU A 11 -1.22 1.58 8.01
CA LEU A 11 -0.99 2.91 7.43
C LEU A 11 0.46 3.36 7.58
N HIS A 12 1.05 3.17 8.76
CA HIS A 12 2.43 3.53 9.08
C HIS A 12 3.43 2.85 8.15
N LYS A 13 3.31 1.52 7.97
CA LYS A 13 4.19 0.78 7.06
C LYS A 13 4.01 1.20 5.60
N ALA A 14 2.76 1.39 5.15
CA ALA A 14 2.50 1.82 3.77
C ALA A 14 3.11 3.20 3.50
N VAL A 15 2.92 4.16 4.41
CA VAL A 15 3.46 5.51 4.31
C VAL A 15 4.99 5.53 4.38
N LEU A 16 5.59 4.79 5.32
CA LEU A 16 7.05 4.69 5.42
C LEU A 16 7.66 4.15 4.13
N HIS A 17 7.05 3.12 3.54
CA HIS A 17 7.52 2.58 2.27
C HIS A 17 7.47 3.64 1.16
N CYS A 18 6.35 4.36 1.03
CA CYS A 18 6.25 5.44 0.04
C CYS A 18 7.24 6.59 0.30
N ALA A 19 7.51 6.93 1.56
CA ALA A 19 8.45 7.99 1.91
C ALA A 19 9.91 7.62 1.63
N ASN A 20 10.31 6.39 1.92
CA ASN A 20 11.67 5.90 1.65
C ASN A 20 11.98 5.85 0.15
N HIS A 21 10.93 5.72 -0.68
CA HIS A 21 11.03 5.68 -2.14
C HIS A 21 10.31 6.86 -2.81
N SER A 22 10.44 8.06 -2.24
CA SER A 22 9.70 9.28 -2.68
C SER A 22 9.86 9.70 -4.15
N GLY A 23 10.85 9.15 -4.87
CA GLY A 23 11.06 9.36 -6.30
C GLY A 23 10.68 8.16 -7.17
N GLN A 24 9.89 7.21 -6.67
CA GLN A 24 9.54 5.96 -7.36
C GLN A 24 8.04 5.66 -7.24
N ASP A 25 7.53 4.84 -8.16
CA ASP A 25 6.22 4.23 -8.00
C ASP A 25 6.36 3.06 -7.02
N VAL A 26 5.46 2.99 -6.05
CA VAL A 26 5.53 2.07 -4.93
C VAL A 26 4.24 1.28 -4.84
N ILE A 27 4.33 -0.02 -4.61
CA ILE A 27 3.18 -0.92 -4.44
C ILE A 27 3.41 -1.83 -3.24
N GLY A 28 2.34 -2.14 -2.52
CA GLY A 28 2.36 -3.25 -1.58
C GLY A 28 1.00 -3.85 -1.31
N ALA A 29 0.98 -4.91 -0.50
CA ALA A 29 -0.23 -5.61 -0.10
C ALA A 29 -0.68 -5.14 1.29
N ILE A 30 -1.99 -5.08 1.50
CA ILE A 30 -2.59 -4.73 2.80
C ILE A 30 -3.44 -5.87 3.35
N SER A 31 -3.33 -6.07 4.65
CA SER A 31 -4.33 -6.74 5.47
C SER A 31 -5.01 -5.70 6.37
N ALA A 32 -6.06 -6.09 7.10
CA ALA A 32 -6.72 -5.18 8.03
C ALA A 32 -5.78 -4.71 9.17
N THR A 33 -4.84 -5.57 9.57
CA THR A 33 -3.99 -5.39 10.76
C THR A 33 -2.52 -5.19 10.44
N ASP A 34 -2.10 -5.35 9.19
CA ASP A 34 -0.72 -5.21 8.77
C ASP A 34 -0.60 -4.76 7.30
N CYS A 35 0.61 -4.40 6.90
CA CYS A 35 0.95 -3.99 5.55
C CYS A 35 2.29 -4.61 5.16
N PHE A 36 2.39 -5.03 3.90
CA PHE A 36 3.55 -5.70 3.33
C PHE A 36 4.06 -4.88 2.15
N PRO A 37 5.11 -4.07 2.35
CA PRO A 37 5.87 -3.46 1.26
C PRO A 37 6.31 -4.50 0.24
N LEU A 38 5.94 -4.31 -1.02
CA LEU A 38 6.31 -5.24 -2.09
C LEU A 38 7.38 -4.63 -2.98
N PHE A 39 7.04 -3.59 -3.72
CA PHE A 39 7.88 -3.13 -4.82
C PHE A 39 8.03 -1.61 -4.80
N HIS A 40 9.26 -1.16 -5.01
CA HIS A 40 9.60 0.21 -5.38
C HIS A 40 10.25 0.28 -6.77
N SER A 41 10.42 -0.86 -7.43
CA SER A 41 10.99 -0.98 -8.77
C SER A 41 10.33 -2.08 -9.60
N HIS A 42 10.42 -1.94 -10.93
CA HIS A 42 10.11 -2.96 -11.97
C HIS A 42 9.14 -4.10 -11.58
N VAL A 43 7.85 -3.78 -11.40
CA VAL A 43 6.83 -4.80 -11.14
C VAL A 43 6.58 -5.65 -12.39
N THR A 44 7.04 -6.90 -12.34
CA THR A 44 6.73 -7.92 -13.36
C THR A 44 5.73 -8.93 -12.80
N THR A 45 4.93 -9.55 -13.68
CA THR A 45 3.94 -10.56 -13.28
C THR A 45 4.54 -11.71 -12.46
N PRO A 46 5.69 -12.33 -12.83
CA PRO A 46 6.25 -13.44 -12.07
C PRO A 46 6.66 -13.05 -10.64
N ILE A 47 7.26 -11.87 -10.48
CA ILE A 47 7.71 -11.40 -9.16
C ILE A 47 6.50 -11.06 -8.28
N ALA A 48 5.49 -10.39 -8.84
CA ALA A 48 4.24 -10.11 -8.13
C ALA A 48 3.54 -11.39 -7.66
N GLU A 49 3.50 -12.43 -8.51
CA GLU A 49 2.93 -13.71 -8.14
C GLU A 49 3.70 -14.41 -7.02
N ALA A 50 5.03 -14.41 -7.09
CA ALA A 50 5.89 -14.97 -6.05
C ALA A 50 5.67 -14.28 -4.69
N ALA A 51 5.68 -12.95 -4.66
CA ALA A 51 5.45 -12.19 -3.45
C ALA A 51 4.06 -12.46 -2.84
N LEU A 52 3.01 -12.50 -3.67
CA LEU A 52 1.65 -12.81 -3.20
C LEU A 52 1.48 -14.25 -2.74
N ASN A 53 2.26 -15.20 -3.26
CA ASN A 53 2.25 -16.58 -2.78
C ASN A 53 2.92 -16.71 -1.41
N LEU A 54 3.92 -15.88 -1.10
CA LEU A 54 4.54 -15.81 0.23
C LEU A 54 3.64 -15.14 1.28
N LEU A 55 2.62 -14.40 0.85
CA LEU A 55 1.60 -13.76 1.70
C LEU A 55 0.29 -14.55 1.78
N ARG A 56 0.25 -15.80 1.30
CA ARG A 56 -1.01 -16.58 1.24
C ARG A 56 -1.70 -16.76 2.59
N ASP A 57 -0.94 -16.72 3.68
CA ASP A 57 -1.41 -16.94 5.05
C ASP A 57 -1.72 -15.61 5.78
N GLU A 58 -1.53 -14.45 5.12
CA GLU A 58 -1.59 -13.12 5.74
C GLU A 58 -2.93 -12.38 5.57
N ASN A 59 -3.99 -13.08 5.12
CA ASN A 59 -5.35 -12.53 4.91
C ASN A 59 -5.34 -11.18 4.15
N ILE A 60 -4.69 -11.17 2.98
CA ILE A 60 -4.61 -9.97 2.14
C ILE A 60 -6.00 -9.55 1.65
N ILE A 61 -6.39 -8.31 1.96
CA ILE A 61 -7.69 -7.72 1.59
C ILE A 61 -7.56 -6.69 0.47
N GLY A 62 -6.33 -6.36 0.07
CA GLY A 62 -6.11 -5.30 -0.88
C GLY A 62 -4.67 -4.96 -1.15
N PHE A 63 -4.50 -3.80 -1.75
CA PHE A 63 -3.20 -3.25 -2.12
C PHE A 63 -3.11 -1.78 -1.69
N TYR A 64 -1.90 -1.25 -1.68
CA TYR A 64 -1.68 0.19 -1.72
C TYR A 64 -0.76 0.55 -2.88
N GLU A 65 -0.86 1.79 -3.32
CA GLU A 65 0.11 2.34 -4.27
C GLU A 65 0.43 3.81 -3.95
N SER A 66 1.64 4.21 -4.31
CA SER A 66 2.00 5.61 -4.52
C SER A 66 2.63 5.75 -5.89
N ARG A 67 2.41 6.90 -6.54
CA ARG A 67 2.91 7.15 -7.90
C ARG A 67 3.55 8.51 -7.99
N ILE A 68 4.60 8.60 -8.79
CA ILE A 68 5.17 9.88 -9.18
C ILE A 68 4.16 10.60 -10.05
N LYS A 69 3.60 11.70 -9.55
CA LYS A 69 2.66 12.51 -10.32
C LYS A 69 3.36 13.22 -11.48
N VAL A 70 3.20 12.69 -12.69
CA VAL A 70 3.59 13.41 -13.91
C VAL A 70 2.52 14.45 -14.28
N ASN A 71 1.26 14.24 -13.90
CA ASN A 71 0.13 15.15 -14.17
C ASN A 71 -0.84 15.20 -12.98
N LYS A 72 -1.50 16.36 -12.76
CA LYS A 72 -2.48 16.63 -11.67
C LYS A 72 -3.79 15.83 -11.75
N SER A 73 -3.83 14.72 -12.49
CA SER A 73 -4.95 13.78 -12.49
C SER A 73 -5.13 13.23 -11.07
N GLY A 74 -6.38 13.08 -10.60
CA GLY A 74 -6.67 12.64 -9.24
C GLY A 74 -5.98 11.31 -8.88
N LEU A 75 -5.68 11.12 -7.58
CA LEU A 75 -5.18 9.84 -7.04
C LEU A 75 -6.25 8.73 -7.14
N GLU A 76 -6.40 8.17 -8.33
CA GLU A 76 -7.26 7.01 -8.58
C GLU A 76 -6.44 5.74 -8.80
N PRO A 77 -6.98 4.55 -8.49
CA PRO A 77 -6.27 3.29 -8.69
C PRO A 77 -5.69 3.11 -10.11
N SER A 78 -4.42 2.76 -10.22
CA SER A 78 -3.76 2.50 -11.50
C SER A 78 -4.23 1.21 -12.15
N ARG A 79 -4.02 1.08 -13.47
CA ARG A 79 -4.34 -0.16 -14.21
C ARG A 79 -3.61 -1.38 -13.64
N LEU A 80 -2.39 -1.23 -13.15
CA LEU A 80 -1.64 -2.30 -12.52
C LEU A 80 -2.34 -2.78 -11.24
N ILE A 81 -2.73 -1.86 -10.37
CA ILE A 81 -3.49 -2.18 -9.16
C ILE A 81 -4.85 -2.82 -9.50
N LEU A 82 -5.55 -2.33 -10.53
CA LEU A 82 -6.81 -2.94 -10.97
C LEU A 82 -6.62 -4.40 -11.42
N ASN A 83 -5.50 -4.71 -12.09
CA ASN A 83 -5.17 -6.09 -12.48
C ASN A 83 -4.83 -6.96 -11.26
N LEU A 84 -4.04 -6.45 -10.31
CA LEU A 84 -3.73 -7.15 -9.05
C LEU A 84 -4.98 -7.41 -8.22
N ALA A 85 -5.89 -6.44 -8.15
CA ALA A 85 -7.19 -6.60 -7.51
C ALA A 85 -8.03 -7.69 -8.17
N SER A 86 -8.02 -7.77 -9.50
CA SER A 86 -8.69 -8.85 -10.24
C SER A 86 -8.10 -10.22 -9.90
N ALA A 87 -6.77 -10.33 -9.82
CA ALA A 87 -6.09 -11.57 -9.41
C ALA A 87 -6.42 -11.96 -7.96
N LEU A 88 -6.50 -10.99 -7.04
CA LEU A 88 -6.87 -11.23 -5.65
C LEU A 88 -8.32 -11.72 -5.52
N ARG A 89 -9.25 -11.19 -6.33
CA ARG A 89 -10.64 -11.70 -6.39
C ARG A 89 -10.71 -13.12 -6.91
N ALA A 90 -9.91 -13.47 -7.91
CA ALA A 90 -9.84 -14.84 -8.42
C ALA A 90 -9.39 -15.84 -7.34
N ARG A 91 -8.70 -15.38 -6.29
CA ARG A 91 -8.33 -16.17 -5.10
C ARG A 91 -9.44 -16.23 -4.03
N GLY A 92 -10.62 -15.65 -4.29
CA GLY A 92 -11.79 -15.72 -3.40
C GLY A 92 -12.05 -14.48 -2.55
N VAL A 93 -11.25 -13.41 -2.69
CA VAL A 93 -11.48 -12.15 -1.96
C VAL A 93 -12.66 -11.40 -2.57
N GLY A 94 -13.78 -11.30 -1.85
CA GLY A 94 -15.02 -10.72 -2.37
C GLY A 94 -14.96 -9.19 -2.57
N GLN A 95 -14.39 -8.47 -1.60
CA GLN A 95 -14.21 -7.02 -1.66
C GLN A 95 -12.73 -6.69 -1.55
N VAL A 96 -12.21 -5.93 -2.51
CA VAL A 96 -10.80 -5.53 -2.56
C VAL A 96 -10.68 -4.05 -2.23
N PHE A 97 -9.75 -3.74 -1.33
CA PHE A 97 -9.43 -2.38 -0.93
C PHE A 97 -8.17 -1.88 -1.63
N VAL A 98 -8.14 -0.60 -1.97
CA VAL A 98 -6.95 0.06 -2.50
C VAL A 98 -6.71 1.35 -1.75
N LEU A 99 -5.57 1.43 -1.08
CA LEU A 99 -5.09 2.66 -0.48
C LEU A 99 -4.19 3.39 -1.49
N VAL A 100 -4.63 4.53 -2.00
CA VAL A 100 -3.82 5.37 -2.87
C VAL A 100 -3.18 6.46 -2.02
N ILE A 101 -1.85 6.57 -2.10
CA ILE A 101 -1.00 7.42 -1.28
C ILE A 101 -0.35 8.48 -2.16
N ASP A 102 -0.55 9.73 -1.80
CA ASP A 102 0.19 10.87 -2.34
C ASP A 102 1.55 10.96 -1.66
N SER A 103 2.63 10.92 -2.43
CA SER A 103 3.97 11.15 -1.91
C SER A 103 4.26 12.65 -1.67
N ASP A 104 3.38 13.53 -2.13
CA ASP A 104 3.36 14.94 -1.72
C ASP A 104 2.72 15.08 -0.34
N TRP A 105 3.54 14.92 0.71
CA TRP A 105 3.10 14.95 2.11
C TRP A 105 2.61 16.33 2.57
N ASP A 106 2.93 17.39 1.84
CA ASP A 106 2.43 18.74 2.09
C ASP A 106 0.96 18.90 1.65
N ASN A 107 0.43 17.96 0.86
CA ASN A 107 -0.99 17.91 0.53
C ASN A 107 -1.84 17.62 1.78
N ASN A 108 -3.00 18.29 1.91
CA ASN A 108 -3.90 18.19 3.06
C ASN A 108 -4.62 16.84 3.20
N SER A 109 -4.69 16.04 2.12
CA SER A 109 -5.34 14.73 2.12
C SER A 109 -4.53 13.70 1.30
N PRO A 110 -3.39 13.20 1.81
CA PRO A 110 -2.50 12.33 1.07
C PRO A 110 -2.95 10.87 1.00
N LEU A 111 -4.02 10.47 1.71
CA LEU A 111 -4.45 9.07 1.82
C LEU A 111 -5.91 8.90 1.41
N TRP A 112 -6.18 8.13 0.35
CA TRP A 112 -7.54 7.79 -0.08
C TRP A 112 -7.75 6.28 -0.16
N LEU A 113 -8.80 5.80 0.51
CA LEU A 113 -9.20 4.40 0.44
C LEU A 113 -10.32 4.22 -0.58
N TYR A 114 -10.10 3.30 -1.50
CA TYR A 114 -11.06 2.87 -2.50
C TYR A 114 -11.55 1.46 -2.18
N THR A 115 -12.83 1.21 -2.44
CA THR A 115 -13.32 -0.14 -2.65
C THR A 115 -13.40 -0.39 -4.14
N LEU A 116 -12.99 -1.58 -4.55
CA LEU A 116 -13.09 -2.01 -5.94
C LEU A 116 -14.15 -3.10 -6.03
N THR A 117 -15.04 -2.98 -6.99
CA THR A 117 -15.94 -4.03 -7.48
C THR A 117 -15.42 -4.59 -8.82
N PRO A 118 -15.98 -5.68 -9.36
CA PRO A 118 -15.57 -6.20 -10.66
C PRO A 118 -15.65 -5.19 -11.81
N THR A 119 -16.51 -4.18 -11.71
CA THR A 119 -16.81 -3.24 -12.80
C THR A 119 -16.53 -1.78 -12.47
N SER A 120 -16.21 -1.44 -11.22
CA SER A 120 -16.01 -0.06 -10.80
C SER A 120 -15.12 0.06 -9.57
N TYR A 121 -14.68 1.28 -9.27
CA TYR A 121 -14.11 1.65 -7.97
C TYR A 121 -14.78 2.91 -7.45
N SER A 122 -14.85 3.02 -6.13
CA SER A 122 -15.34 4.22 -5.46
C SER A 122 -14.48 4.54 -4.25
N LYS A 123 -14.21 5.84 -4.06
CA LYS A 123 -13.57 6.33 -2.83
C LYS A 123 -14.57 6.16 -1.68
N ILE A 124 -14.15 5.49 -0.62
CA ILE A 124 -15.01 5.16 0.52
C ILE A 124 -14.55 5.82 1.82
N HIS A 125 -13.30 6.30 1.88
CA HIS A 125 -12.78 6.92 3.09
C HIS A 125 -11.73 7.99 2.79
N GLU A 126 -11.83 9.09 3.52
CA GLU A 126 -10.78 10.08 3.74
C GLU A 126 -10.39 10.01 5.21
N TYR A 127 -9.08 9.89 5.47
CA TYR A 127 -8.58 9.78 6.83
C TYR A 127 -8.63 11.14 7.55
N PRO A 128 -8.97 11.17 8.86
CA PRO A 128 -9.04 12.40 9.63
C PRO A 128 -7.65 13.04 9.80
N GLN A 129 -7.62 14.35 10.03
CA GLN A 129 -6.37 15.13 10.16
C GLN A 129 -5.44 14.62 11.27
N THR A 130 -5.98 13.99 12.32
CA THR A 130 -5.16 13.38 13.39
C THR A 130 -4.35 12.18 12.88
N VAL A 131 -4.92 11.36 12.01
CA VAL A 131 -4.22 10.26 11.34
C VAL A 131 -3.19 10.82 10.36
N ILE A 132 -3.57 11.85 9.58
CA ILE A 132 -2.65 12.52 8.65
C ILE A 132 -1.45 13.15 9.37
N ALA A 133 -1.66 13.77 10.53
CA ALA A 133 -0.57 14.30 11.36
C ALA A 133 0.36 13.18 11.85
N SER A 134 -0.20 12.08 12.38
CA SER A 134 0.60 10.95 12.87
C SER A 134 1.48 10.32 11.79
N VAL A 135 0.96 10.17 10.56
CA VAL A 135 1.77 9.62 9.46
C VAL A 135 2.84 10.62 8.99
N ARG A 136 2.58 11.93 9.03
CA ARG A 136 3.57 12.96 8.68
C ARG A 136 4.74 12.98 9.68
N ASP A 137 4.45 12.91 10.97
CA ASP A 137 5.49 12.83 12.01
C ASP A 137 6.38 11.59 11.79
N LEU A 138 5.76 10.46 11.45
CA LEU A 138 6.48 9.21 11.16
C LEU A 138 7.41 9.32 9.95
N VAL A 139 7.02 10.04 8.89
CA VAL A 139 7.89 10.28 7.72
C VAL A 139 9.14 11.08 8.11
N GLN A 140 9.01 12.00 9.06
CA GLN A 140 10.14 12.79 9.55
C GLN A 140 11.13 11.96 10.39
N ASP A 141 10.64 10.92 11.09
CA ASP A 141 11.46 10.01 11.89
C ASP A 141 12.39 9.13 11.05
N LYS A 142 12.16 9.02 9.72
CA LYS A 142 12.98 8.24 8.77
C LYS A 142 13.30 6.82 9.24
N LYS A 143 12.27 6.08 9.69
CA LYS A 143 12.46 4.69 10.07
C LYS A 143 12.80 3.83 8.85
N ASP A 144 13.78 2.94 9.02
CA ASP A 144 14.10 1.96 8.01
C ASP A 144 12.93 0.97 7.85
N ILE A 145 12.54 0.77 6.60
CA ILE A 145 11.57 -0.22 6.17
C ILE A 145 12.15 -0.94 4.96
N PHE A 146 12.01 -2.26 4.94
CA PHE A 146 12.43 -3.10 3.83
C PHE A 146 11.22 -3.53 3.01
N ASP A 147 11.39 -3.67 1.71
CA ASP A 147 10.35 -4.24 0.86
C ASP A 147 10.78 -5.58 0.24
N PHE A 148 9.94 -6.10 -0.64
CA PHE A 148 10.21 -7.38 -1.28
C PHE A 148 11.37 -7.28 -2.29
N ASP A 149 11.59 -6.11 -2.90
CA ASP A 149 12.78 -5.87 -3.73
C ASP A 149 14.07 -6.00 -2.89
N ASP A 150 14.10 -5.43 -1.68
CA ASP A 150 15.21 -5.58 -0.74
C ASP A 150 15.43 -7.04 -0.32
N HIS A 151 14.35 -7.77 -0.03
CA HIS A 151 14.42 -9.18 0.29
C HIS A 151 14.95 -10.04 -0.86
N PHE A 152 14.62 -9.66 -2.10
CA PHE A 152 15.13 -10.34 -3.27
C PHE A 152 16.64 -10.12 -3.44
N ALA A 153 17.14 -8.91 -3.12
CA ALA A 153 18.57 -8.62 -3.11
C ALA A 153 19.31 -9.26 -1.92
N ASN A 154 18.64 -9.37 -0.77
CA ASN A 154 19.15 -9.98 0.45
C ASN A 154 18.04 -10.75 1.18
N ILE A 155 18.07 -12.08 1.07
CA ILE A 155 17.06 -12.97 1.66
C ILE A 155 16.93 -12.86 3.19
N ASN A 156 17.89 -12.26 3.87
CA ASN A 156 17.82 -12.03 5.32
C ASN A 156 17.09 -10.73 5.69
N ALA A 157 16.73 -9.88 4.73
CA ALA A 157 15.97 -8.66 5.00
C ALA A 157 14.54 -9.02 5.44
N ASP A 158 14.11 -8.47 6.58
CA ASP A 158 12.76 -8.63 7.11
C ASP A 158 11.79 -7.66 6.42
N TRP A 159 11.38 -8.02 5.20
CA TRP A 159 10.41 -7.26 4.41
C TRP A 159 8.98 -7.27 4.98
N LYS A 160 8.70 -8.15 5.96
CA LYS A 160 7.47 -8.07 6.74
C LYS A 160 7.55 -6.98 7.81
N ASN A 161 8.75 -6.46 8.09
CA ASN A 161 9.01 -5.35 9.01
C ASN A 161 8.35 -5.58 10.38
N SER A 162 8.70 -6.69 11.02
CA SER A 162 8.14 -7.11 12.30
C SER A 162 8.44 -6.13 13.44
N HIS A 163 9.46 -5.27 13.29
CA HIS A 163 9.84 -4.23 14.22
C HIS A 163 8.95 -2.97 14.20
N ILE A 164 8.14 -2.77 13.15
CA ILE A 164 7.26 -1.61 13.03
C ILE A 164 5.88 -1.96 13.60
N SER A 165 5.51 -1.29 14.68
CA SER A 165 4.23 -1.44 15.41
C SER A 165 3.20 -0.40 15.01
#